data_AF-A0A442F3F6-F1
#
_entry.id   AF-A0A442F3F6-F1
#
_cell.length_a   1.000
_cell.length_b   1.000
_cell.length_c   1.000
_cell.angle_alpha   90.00
_cell.angle_beta   90.00
_cell.angle_gamma   90.00
#
_symmetry.space_group_name_H-M   'P 1'
#
loop_
_entity.id
_entity.type
_entity.pdbx_description
1 polymer ?
#
loop_
_entity_poly.entity_id
_entity_poly.type
_entity_poly.pdbx_seq_one_letter_code
_entity_poly.pdbx_strand_id
1 'polypeptide(L)' 'DDLKLISGVGPEIEGILHSLGIFTYAQVASWKKAEREWVDGYLSFQGRIEREDWVKQAKALAKGGVAEY' A
#
# COMPACT_ATOMS: atom_id res chain seq x y z
N ASP A 1 -10.43 -1.43 1.07
CA ASP A 1 -9.87 -0.22 1.71
C ASP A 1 -9.55 0.82 0.66
N ASP A 2 -9.56 2.11 1.03
CA ASP A 2 -9.12 3.19 0.13
C ASP A 2 -7.59 3.31 0.21
N LEU A 3 -6.87 2.55 -0.62
CA LEU A 3 -5.40 2.57 -0.63
C LEU A 3 -4.84 3.97 -0.92
N LYS A 4 -5.63 4.83 -1.58
CA LYS A 4 -5.36 6.28 -1.75
C LYS A 4 -5.16 7.06 -0.45
N LEU A 5 -5.55 6.55 0.71
CA LEU A 5 -5.26 7.19 2.00
C LEU A 5 -3.77 7.10 2.38
N ILE A 6 -3.01 6.21 1.73
CA ILE A 6 -1.56 6.14 1.90
C ILE A 6 -0.94 7.23 1.03
N SER A 7 -0.13 8.10 1.64
CA SER A 7 0.61 9.14 0.90
C SER A 7 1.48 8.50 -0.18
N GLY A 8 1.31 8.98 -1.41
CA GLY A 8 2.00 8.44 -2.59
C GLY A 8 1.20 7.45 -3.41
N VAL A 9 0.10 6.90 -2.88
CA VAL A 9 -0.81 6.03 -3.63
C VAL A 9 -1.85 6.88 -4.34
N GLY A 10 -1.62 7.15 -5.63
CA GLY A 10 -2.62 7.77 -6.50
C GLY A 10 -3.64 6.76 -7.06
N PRO A 11 -4.67 7.22 -7.78
CA PRO A 11 -5.67 6.35 -8.41
C PRO A 11 -5.07 5.36 -9.42
N GLU A 12 -3.99 5.74 -10.10
CA GLU A 12 -3.26 4.86 -11.02
C GLU A 12 -2.58 3.70 -10.28
N ILE A 13 -1.88 4.01 -9.18
CA ILE A 13 -1.20 3.03 -8.34
C ILE A 13 -2.21 2.11 -7.66
N GLU A 14 -3.31 2.66 -7.14
CA GLU A 14 -4.41 1.87 -6.60
C GLU A 14 -4.93 0.86 -7.63
N GLY A 15 -5.10 1.26 -8.89
CA GLY A 15 -5.47 0.36 -9.98
C GLY A 15 -4.46 -0.78 -10.19
N ILE A 16 -3.16 -0.49 -10.13
CA ILE A 16 -2.10 -1.50 -10.22
C ILE A 16 -2.18 -2.46 -9.03
N LEU A 17 -2.29 -1.95 -7.81
CA LEU A 17 -2.39 -2.74 -6.59
C LEU A 17 -3.61 -3.67 -6.63
N HIS A 18 -4.76 -3.16 -7.07
CA HIS A 18 -5.98 -3.94 -7.28
C HIS A 18 -5.79 -5.03 -8.32
N SER A 19 -5.11 -4.75 -9.43
CA SER A 19 -4.77 -5.74 -10.46
C SER A 19 -3.86 -6.85 -9.92
N LEU A 20 -2.97 -6.50 -8.98
CA LEU A 20 -2.11 -7.45 -8.26
C LEU A 20 -2.83 -8.21 -7.13
N GLY A 21 -4.11 -7.94 -6.88
CA GLY A 21 -4.92 -8.60 -5.84
C GLY A 21 -4.80 -7.97 -4.44
N ILE A 22 -4.26 -6.76 -4.33
CA ILE A 22 -4.12 -6.01 -3.09
C ILE A 22 -5.26 -5.01 -2.98
N PHE A 23 -6.14 -5.17 -1.99
CA PHE A 23 -7.32 -4.32 -1.78
C PHE A 23 -7.44 -3.77 -0.35
N THR A 24 -6.57 -4.21 0.55
CA THR A 24 -6.67 -3.91 1.98
C THR A 24 -5.37 -3.33 2.55
N TYR A 25 -5.49 -2.47 3.56
CA TYR A 25 -4.33 -1.95 4.28
C TYR A 25 -3.58 -3.06 4.99
N ALA A 26 -4.27 -4.11 5.46
CA ALA A 26 -3.65 -5.26 6.12
C ALA A 26 -2.68 -6.03 5.20
N GLN A 27 -2.99 -6.15 3.92
CA GLN A 27 -2.09 -6.75 2.93
C GLN A 27 -0.82 -5.90 2.78
N VAL A 28 -0.97 -4.58 2.58
CA VAL A 28 0.15 -3.65 2.45
C VAL A 28 1.01 -3.60 3.73
N ALA A 29 0.35 -3.60 4.89
CA ALA A 29 0.99 -3.65 6.21
C ALA A 29 1.82 -4.91 6.44
N SER A 30 1.47 -6.01 5.76
CA SER A 30 2.15 -7.31 5.88
C SER A 30 3.32 -7.47 4.93
N TRP A 31 3.51 -6.53 3.98
CA TRP A 31 4.59 -6.62 3.00
C TRP A 31 5.98 -6.64 3.64
N LYS A 32 6.75 -7.67 3.30
CA LYS A 32 8.19 -7.71 3.58
C LYS A 32 8.96 -6.97 2.50
N LYS A 33 10.28 -6.91 2.66
CA LYS A 33 11.15 -6.20 1.72
C LYS A 33 10.99 -6.74 0.28
N ALA A 34 10.90 -8.06 0.15
CA ALA A 34 10.69 -8.72 -1.14
C ALA A 34 9.36 -8.33 -1.81
N GLU A 35 8.23 -8.35 -1.08
CA GLU A 35 6.95 -7.88 -1.66
C GLU A 35 7.00 -6.40 -2.04
N ARG A 36 7.65 -5.56 -1.24
CA ARG A 36 7.83 -4.14 -1.59
C ARG A 36 8.61 -3.99 -2.89
N GLU A 37 9.77 -4.63 -3.01
CA GLU A 37 10.58 -4.57 -4.24
C GLU A 37 9.84 -5.14 -5.45
N TRP A 38 9.06 -6.22 -5.25
CA TRP A 38 8.23 -6.80 -6.31
C TRP A 38 7.15 -5.82 -6.78
N VAL A 39 6.35 -5.27 -5.87
CA VAL A 39 5.30 -4.27 -6.20
C VAL A 39 5.92 -3.02 -6.81
N ASP A 40 7.03 -2.53 -6.26
CA ASP A 40 7.76 -1.36 -6.74
C ASP A 40 8.22 -1.53 -8.19
N GLY A 41 8.53 -2.75 -8.61
CA GLY A 41 8.82 -3.09 -10.02
C GLY A 41 7.64 -2.97 -10.98
N TYR A 42 6.39 -2.99 -10.50
CA TYR A 42 5.19 -2.72 -11.31
C TYR A 42 4.81 -1.24 -11.33
N LEU A 43 5.39 -0.43 -10.44
CA LEU A 43 5.12 0.99 -10.40
C LEU A 43 6.00 1.74 -11.40
N SER A 44 5.42 2.74 -12.07
CA SER A 44 6.17 3.64 -12.96
C SER A 44 7.29 4.41 -12.26
N PHE A 45 7.22 4.53 -10.92
CA PHE A 45 8.20 5.24 -10.11
C PHE A 45 8.68 4.37 -8.96
N GLN A 46 9.83 3.74 -9.19
CA GLN A 46 10.50 2.91 -8.21
C GLN A 46 11.00 3.72 -6.99
N GLY A 47 11.02 3.08 -5.83
CA GLY A 47 11.47 3.60 -4.55
C GLY A 47 10.42 4.36 -3.75
N ARG A 48 9.19 4.56 -4.25
CA ARG A 48 8.15 5.31 -3.51
C ARG A 48 7.63 4.55 -2.30
N ILE A 49 7.51 3.23 -2.40
CA ILE A 49 6.97 2.39 -1.31
C ILE A 49 7.83 2.52 -0.05
N GLU A 50 9.15 2.58 -0.21
CA GLU A 50 10.10 2.82 0.90
C GLU A 50 10.18 4.30 1.28
N ARG A 51 10.30 5.21 0.30
CA ARG A 51 10.46 6.65 0.56
C ARG A 51 9.27 7.26 1.30
N GLU A 52 8.06 6.78 1.01
CA GLU A 52 6.83 7.25 1.66
C GLU A 52 6.35 6.28 2.75
N ASP A 53 7.15 5.30 3.18
CA ASP A 53 6.83 4.44 4.31
C ASP A 53 5.43 3.77 4.23
N TRP A 54 5.02 3.31 3.04
CA TRP A 54 3.65 2.82 2.80
C TRP A 54 3.23 1.73 3.78
N VAL A 55 4.12 0.80 4.11
CA VAL A 55 3.86 -0.28 5.07
C VAL A 55 3.55 0.28 6.46
N LYS A 56 4.24 1.35 6.89
CA LYS A 56 4.03 1.98 8.20
C LYS A 56 2.69 2.73 8.22
N GLN A 57 2.35 3.44 7.16
CA GLN A 57 1.05 4.11 7.01
C GLN A 57 -0.09 3.09 6.96
N ALA A 58 0.05 2.04 6.15
CA ALA A 58 -0.91 0.96 6.05
C ALA A 58 -1.10 0.25 7.39
N LYS A 59 -0.05 0.05 8.20
CA LYS A 59 -0.19 -0.47 9.58
C LYS A 59 -1.01 0.46 10.46
N ALA A 60 -0.81 1.77 10.36
CA ALA A 60 -1.58 2.75 11.12
C ALA A 60 -3.06 2.74 10.70
N LEU A 61 -3.33 2.71 9.38
CA LEU A 61 -4.69 2.65 8.82
C LEU A 61 -5.38 1.32 9.13
N ALA A 62 -4.68 0.19 9.00
CA ALA A 62 -5.20 -1.13 9.36
C ALA A 62 -5.51 -1.26 10.85
N LYS A 63 -4.73 -0.59 11.71
CA LYS A 63 -4.94 -0.60 13.16
C LYS A 63 -6.04 0.37 13.61
N GLY A 64 -6.23 1.47 12.89
CA GLY A 64 -7.22 2.52 13.19
C GLY A 64 -8.50 2.44 12.36
N GLY A 65 -8.71 1.38 11.57
CA GLY A 65 -9.67 1.40 10.47
C GLY A 65 -10.51 0.15 10.26
N VAL A 66 -10.91 -0.58 11.32
CA VAL A 66 -12.19 -1.37 11.37
C VAL A 66 -12.66 -1.58 12.83
N ALA A 67 -12.50 -0.57 13.67
CA ALA A 67 -13.18 -0.44 14.96
C ALA A 67 -13.11 1.07 15.21
N GLU A 68 -14.14 1.84 14.89
CA GLU A 68 -15.40 1.87 15.61
C GLU A 68 -16.54 2.25 14.64
N TYR A 69 -17.60 1.44 14.62
CA TYR A 69 -18.96 1.86 14.24
C TYR A 69 -19.80 1.84 15.51
#